data_AF-A0A6P4G3L9-F1
#
_entry.id   AF-A0A6P4G3L9-F1
#
_cell.length_a   1.000
_cell.length_b   1.000
_cell.length_c   1.000
_cell.angle_alpha   90.00
_cell.angle_beta   90.00
_cell.angle_gamma   90.00
#
_symmetry.space_group_name_H-M   'P 1'
#
loop_
_entity.id
_entity.type
_entity.pdbx_description
1 polymer ?
#
loop_
_entity_poly.entity_id
_entity_poly.type
_entity_poly.pdbx_seq_one_letter_code
_entity_poly.pdbx_strand_id
1 'polypeptide(L)'
;MNYKKTNKQPYRERFRQCLLDYTDERLWEQSYLKAKCKELNLENEYKRYQLRLWISYLTVFFPLFIIVIVGIELVALTFVQYRGVHYMDFFFNGMTLLMVTSLMSINFYESFVSRHRWVMVVTSVLSAYTVVFFDIAQNTYYFYNHGWPLNSSYDVFVLCMIYMFLPIPSIRGAALLATSVSMVYVAYFLHFIAFDQNNKVRSIHGLDVISVDIFHYLGFNMMGIFFRIMNDTMVRSSFLDRHQFIKEEMWLRHALRQESMLVDSILPPQIAKPIKNSIKNKIMQAEIEFERFSMGVSRRSENFMAIQIHPDVTILYADVVNYTHLTTTLTVEKLVKVLHDLYGRFDVAASQFKVQR
;
A
#
# COMPACT_ATOMS: atom_id res chain seq x y z
N MET A 1 -37.46 -60.76 -23.46
CA MET A 1 -36.37 -60.62 -22.46
C MET A 1 -36.14 -59.16 -22.18
N ASN A 2 -36.30 -58.77 -20.91
CA ASN A 2 -36.33 -57.38 -20.42
C ASN A 2 -34.91 -56.78 -20.36
N TYR A 3 -34.61 -55.78 -21.19
CA TYR A 3 -33.41 -54.95 -21.05
C TYR A 3 -33.76 -53.69 -20.23
N LYS A 4 -33.43 -53.70 -18.93
CA LYS A 4 -33.48 -52.50 -18.07
C LYS A 4 -32.37 -51.54 -18.48
N LYS A 5 -32.71 -50.44 -19.15
CA LYS A 5 -31.85 -49.26 -19.30
C LYS A 5 -31.73 -48.57 -17.94
N THR A 6 -30.58 -48.70 -17.29
CA THR A 6 -30.20 -47.88 -16.13
C THR A 6 -29.72 -46.52 -16.63
N ASN A 7 -30.61 -45.54 -16.63
CA ASN A 7 -30.24 -44.12 -16.77
C ASN A 7 -29.45 -43.71 -15.53
N LYS A 8 -28.11 -43.69 -15.62
CA LYS A 8 -27.28 -42.97 -14.66
C LYS A 8 -27.50 -41.48 -14.88
N GLN A 9 -28.11 -40.80 -13.91
CA GLN A 9 -28.18 -39.35 -13.89
C GLN A 9 -26.76 -38.75 -13.90
N PRO A 10 -26.53 -37.65 -14.63
CA PRO A 10 -25.25 -36.97 -14.58
C PRO A 10 -25.05 -36.40 -13.18
N TYR A 11 -23.87 -36.65 -12.61
CA TYR A 11 -23.45 -36.10 -11.32
C TYR A 11 -23.40 -34.57 -11.49
N ARG A 12 -24.45 -33.88 -11.03
CA ARG A 12 -24.52 -32.42 -11.04
C ARG A 12 -23.55 -31.95 -9.97
N GLU A 13 -22.32 -31.63 -10.37
CA GLU A 13 -21.35 -30.97 -9.49
C GLU A 13 -22.04 -29.75 -8.88
N ARG A 14 -22.36 -29.87 -7.59
CA ARG A 14 -22.83 -28.78 -6.76
C ARG A 14 -21.59 -27.90 -6.57
N PHE A 15 -21.26 -27.07 -7.55
CA PHE A 15 -20.43 -25.90 -7.30
C PHE A 15 -21.09 -25.20 -6.13
N ARG A 16 -20.49 -25.32 -4.93
CA ARG A 16 -20.88 -24.49 -3.79
C ARG A 16 -20.82 -23.08 -4.33
N GLN A 17 -21.96 -22.39 -4.34
CA GLN A 17 -21.97 -20.95 -4.57
C GLN A 17 -20.94 -20.36 -3.60
N CYS A 18 -19.97 -19.65 -4.17
CA CYS A 18 -18.97 -18.96 -3.38
C CYS A 18 -19.74 -17.95 -2.51
N LEU A 19 -19.89 -18.25 -1.23
CA LEU A 19 -20.58 -17.42 -0.23
C LEU A 19 -19.71 -16.23 0.21
N LEU A 20 -18.61 -15.99 -0.48
CA LEU A 20 -17.73 -14.86 -0.23
C LEU A 20 -18.28 -13.66 -1.00
N ASP A 21 -18.96 -12.78 -0.26
CA ASP A 21 -19.46 -11.51 -0.76
C ASP A 21 -18.30 -10.51 -0.83
N TYR A 22 -17.78 -10.31 -2.04
CA TYR A 22 -16.70 -9.37 -2.34
C TYR A 22 -17.23 -8.02 -2.84
N THR A 23 -18.55 -7.77 -2.78
CA THR A 23 -19.13 -6.53 -3.32
C THR A 23 -18.60 -5.29 -2.61
N ASP A 24 -18.40 -5.37 -1.30
CA ASP A 24 -17.87 -4.26 -0.49
C ASP A 24 -16.37 -3.99 -0.73
N GLU A 25 -15.58 -5.01 -1.08
CA GLU A 25 -14.17 -4.82 -1.44
C GLU A 25 -14.00 -3.98 -2.71
N ARG A 26 -14.99 -4.02 -3.60
CA ARG A 26 -15.00 -3.23 -4.84
C ARG A 26 -15.37 -1.76 -4.64
N LEU A 27 -16.00 -1.39 -3.52
CA LEU A 27 -16.59 -0.07 -3.35
C LEU A 27 -15.64 0.97 -2.73
N TRP A 28 -14.41 0.61 -2.34
CA TRP A 28 -13.40 1.52 -1.78
C TRP A 28 -13.98 2.38 -0.63
N GLU A 29 -14.90 1.83 0.15
CA GLU A 29 -15.54 2.58 1.23
C GLU A 29 -14.58 2.75 2.42
N GLN A 30 -14.40 3.99 2.87
CA GLN A 30 -13.48 4.32 3.96
C GLN A 30 -13.87 3.62 5.28
N SER A 31 -15.17 3.49 5.56
CA SER A 31 -15.74 2.77 6.71
C SER A 31 -15.37 1.29 6.69
N TYR A 32 -15.58 0.63 5.54
CA TYR A 32 -15.27 -0.78 5.33
C TYR A 32 -13.78 -1.06 5.50
N LEU A 33 -12.91 -0.29 4.83
CA LEU A 33 -11.45 -0.45 4.94
C LEU A 33 -10.94 -0.25 6.37
N LYS A 34 -11.60 0.62 7.13
CA LYS A 34 -11.31 0.83 8.55
C LYS A 34 -11.74 -0.34 9.41
N ALA A 35 -12.91 -0.92 9.16
CA ALA A 35 -13.39 -2.12 9.84
C ALA A 35 -12.48 -3.33 9.56
N LYS A 36 -12.17 -3.60 8.28
CA LYS A 36 -11.31 -4.73 7.86
C LYS A 36 -9.90 -4.66 8.46
N CYS A 37 -9.30 -3.47 8.48
CA CYS A 37 -7.98 -3.28 9.09
C CYS A 37 -7.99 -3.49 10.62
N LYS A 38 -9.09 -3.11 11.29
CA LYS A 38 -9.29 -3.34 12.71
C LYS A 38 -9.50 -4.82 13.02
N GLU A 39 -10.29 -5.52 12.21
CA GLU A 39 -10.53 -6.97 12.32
C GLU A 39 -9.22 -7.76 12.21
N LEU A 40 -8.35 -7.39 11.27
CA LEU A 40 -7.04 -8.02 11.08
C LEU A 40 -5.97 -7.59 12.12
N ASN A 41 -6.32 -6.73 13.09
CA ASN A 41 -5.39 -6.16 14.08
C ASN A 41 -4.17 -5.44 13.47
N LEU A 42 -4.33 -4.84 12.28
CA LEU A 42 -3.23 -4.19 11.54
C LEU A 42 -3.10 -2.69 11.82
N GLU A 43 -3.95 -2.12 12.68
CA GLU A 43 -4.05 -0.67 12.89
C GLU A 43 -2.72 -0.03 13.35
N ASN A 44 -1.92 -0.74 14.16
CA ASN A 44 -0.63 -0.24 14.62
C ASN A 44 0.42 -0.23 13.49
N GLU A 45 0.45 -1.28 12.67
CA GLU A 45 1.36 -1.35 11.53
C GLU A 45 0.96 -0.36 10.43
N TYR A 46 -0.34 -0.21 10.18
CA TYR A 46 -0.86 0.81 9.28
C TYR A 46 -0.45 2.21 9.73
N LYS A 47 -0.57 2.53 11.03
CA LYS A 47 -0.11 3.82 11.56
C LYS A 47 1.40 4.04 11.36
N ARG A 48 2.24 3.02 11.53
CA ARG A 48 3.68 3.12 11.26
C ARG A 48 3.98 3.32 9.78
N TYR A 49 3.29 2.57 8.92
CA TYR A 49 3.37 2.72 7.47
C TYR A 49 2.98 4.16 7.05
N GLN A 50 1.89 4.68 7.61
CA GLN A 50 1.43 6.03 7.35
C GLN A 50 2.46 7.09 7.78
N LEU A 51 3.12 6.92 8.94
CA LEU A 51 4.20 7.81 9.37
C LEU A 51 5.37 7.84 8.38
N ARG A 52 5.80 6.66 7.89
CA ARG A 52 6.87 6.57 6.88
C ARG A 52 6.45 7.20 5.56
N LEU A 53 5.20 7.02 5.16
CA LEU A 53 4.65 7.65 3.97
C LEU A 53 4.66 9.19 4.09
N TRP A 54 4.28 9.74 5.26
CA TRP A 54 4.36 11.18 5.52
C TRP A 54 5.79 11.71 5.46
N ILE A 55 6.76 10.98 6.02
CA ILE A 55 8.18 11.32 5.90
C ILE A 55 8.59 11.31 4.42
N SER A 56 8.14 10.33 3.64
CA SER A 56 8.38 10.28 2.19
C SER A 56 7.77 11.49 1.47
N TYR A 57 6.55 11.91 1.81
CA TYR A 57 5.97 13.13 1.23
C TYR A 57 6.78 14.38 1.58
N LEU A 58 7.30 14.48 2.81
CA LEU A 58 8.21 15.56 3.19
C LEU A 58 9.53 15.51 2.42
N THR A 59 10.12 14.33 2.19
CA THR A 59 11.34 14.22 1.37
C THR A 59 11.14 14.75 -0.05
N VAL A 60 9.93 14.61 -0.62
CA VAL A 60 9.58 15.13 -1.95
C VAL A 60 9.21 16.62 -1.90
N PHE A 61 8.60 17.07 -0.80
CA PHE A 61 8.20 18.46 -0.60
C PHE A 61 9.39 19.41 -0.54
N PHE A 62 10.47 19.06 0.18
CA PHE A 62 11.63 19.94 0.34
C PHE A 62 12.25 20.38 -1.00
N PRO A 63 12.62 19.48 -1.92
CA PRO A 63 13.17 19.90 -3.21
C PRO A 63 12.13 20.63 -4.06
N LEU A 64 10.86 20.22 -4.05
CA LEU A 64 9.80 20.95 -4.76
C LEU A 64 9.66 22.38 -4.26
N PHE A 65 9.67 22.59 -2.95
CA PHE A 65 9.53 23.92 -2.35
C PHE A 65 10.73 24.81 -2.66
N ILE A 66 11.95 24.26 -2.60
CA ILE A 66 13.17 24.96 -3.03
C ILE A 66 13.07 25.34 -4.51
N ILE A 67 12.65 24.41 -5.38
CA ILE A 67 12.51 24.68 -6.82
C ILE A 67 11.48 25.78 -7.09
N VAL A 68 10.34 25.77 -6.40
CA VAL A 68 9.30 26.80 -6.55
C VAL A 68 9.83 28.17 -6.11
N ILE A 69 10.46 28.28 -4.94
CA ILE A 69 10.99 29.56 -4.46
C ILE A 69 12.12 30.06 -5.37
N VAL A 70 13.10 29.21 -5.70
CA VAL A 70 14.19 29.58 -6.60
C VAL A 70 13.69 29.94 -7.99
N GLY A 71 12.67 29.24 -8.49
CA GLY A 71 12.02 29.54 -9.76
C GLY A 71 11.35 30.91 -9.77
N ILE A 72 10.59 31.24 -8.72
CA ILE A 72 9.96 32.56 -8.55
C ILE A 72 11.03 33.65 -8.48
N GLU A 73 12.08 33.46 -7.69
CA GLU A 73 13.21 34.39 -7.58
C GLU A 73 13.91 34.59 -8.93
N LEU A 74 14.15 33.51 -9.68
CA LEU A 74 14.81 33.60 -10.98
C LEU A 74 13.96 34.37 -12.00
N VAL A 75 12.65 34.15 -12.01
CA VAL A 75 11.71 34.94 -12.83
C VAL A 75 11.69 36.40 -12.38
N ALA A 76 11.67 36.67 -11.08
CA ALA A 76 11.72 38.03 -10.57
C ALA A 76 13.01 38.75 -11.03
N LEU A 77 14.16 38.09 -10.94
CA LEU A 77 15.47 38.64 -11.36
C LEU A 77 15.57 38.96 -12.85
N THR A 78 14.86 38.23 -13.73
CA THR A 78 14.93 38.46 -15.19
C THR A 78 14.00 39.57 -15.67
N PHE A 79 12.85 39.78 -15.00
CA PHE A 79 11.80 40.67 -15.51
C PHE A 79 11.76 42.07 -14.90
N VAL A 80 12.42 42.32 -13.78
CA VAL A 80 12.23 43.58 -13.05
C VAL A 80 13.36 44.58 -13.29
N GLN A 81 12.95 45.81 -13.56
CA GLN A 81 13.83 46.95 -13.88
C GLN A 81 14.40 47.65 -12.63
N TYR A 82 13.82 47.45 -11.44
CA TYR A 82 14.20 48.15 -10.20
C TYR A 82 14.84 47.19 -9.17
N ARG A 83 16.18 47.11 -9.17
CA ARG A 83 16.96 46.21 -8.28
C ARG A 83 16.78 46.44 -6.77
N GLY A 84 16.43 47.65 -6.34
CA GLY A 84 16.30 47.97 -4.91
C GLY A 84 15.14 47.25 -4.21
N VAL A 85 14.07 46.96 -4.96
CA VAL A 85 12.84 46.34 -4.45
C VAL A 85 13.02 44.84 -4.24
N HIS A 86 13.76 44.18 -5.12
CA HIS A 86 14.03 42.74 -5.05
C HIS A 86 14.79 42.25 -3.84
N TYR A 87 15.65 43.07 -3.24
CA TYR A 87 16.39 42.64 -2.07
C TYR A 87 15.44 42.29 -0.92
N MET A 88 14.29 42.96 -0.84
CA MET A 88 13.26 42.65 0.14
C MET A 88 12.51 41.36 -0.20
N ASP A 89 12.19 41.11 -1.47
CA ASP A 89 11.60 39.83 -1.91
C ASP A 89 12.49 38.64 -1.56
N PHE A 90 13.77 38.73 -1.93
CA PHE A 90 14.75 37.69 -1.66
C PHE A 90 14.89 37.43 -0.16
N PHE A 91 14.81 38.48 0.66
CA PHE A 91 14.84 38.35 2.11
C PHE A 91 13.58 37.64 2.64
N PHE A 92 12.38 38.07 2.26
CA PHE A 92 11.12 37.46 2.72
C PHE A 92 10.99 35.99 2.26
N ASN A 93 11.28 35.71 0.99
CA ASN A 93 11.22 34.36 0.43
C ASN A 93 12.32 33.46 1.00
N GLY A 94 13.54 33.97 1.16
CA GLY A 94 14.64 33.26 1.80
C GLY A 94 14.34 32.91 3.26
N MET A 95 13.79 33.85 4.03
CA MET A 95 13.38 33.61 5.42
C MET A 95 12.24 32.60 5.52
N THR A 96 11.27 32.67 4.61
CA THR A 96 10.17 31.69 4.54
C THR A 96 10.71 30.28 4.26
N LEU A 97 11.62 30.16 3.29
CA LEU A 97 12.27 28.90 2.95
C LEU A 97 13.02 28.31 4.15
N LEU A 98 13.85 29.13 4.81
CA LEU A 98 14.66 28.71 5.95
C LEU A 98 13.80 28.32 7.15
N MET A 99 12.78 29.10 7.49
CA MET A 99 11.92 28.80 8.65
C MET A 99 11.07 27.54 8.41
N VAL A 100 10.45 27.40 7.25
CA VAL A 100 9.60 26.24 6.94
C VAL A 100 10.42 24.95 6.91
N THR A 101 11.58 24.96 6.25
CA THR A 101 12.46 23.78 6.18
C THR A 101 13.02 23.41 7.56
N SER A 102 13.40 24.40 8.37
CA SER A 102 13.88 24.18 9.74
C SER A 102 12.79 23.57 10.63
N LEU A 103 11.57 24.13 10.62
CA LEU A 103 10.44 23.61 11.39
C LEU A 103 10.07 22.18 10.97
N MET A 104 10.10 21.89 9.66
CA MET A 104 9.77 20.58 9.12
C MET A 104 10.85 19.53 9.31
N SER A 105 12.11 19.93 9.48
CA SER A 105 13.24 19.01 9.61
C SER A 105 13.11 18.03 10.78
N ILE A 106 12.44 18.44 11.87
CA ILE A 106 12.18 17.62 13.06
C ILE A 106 11.38 16.36 12.69
N ASN A 107 10.56 16.41 11.64
CA ASN A 107 9.72 15.31 11.22
C ASN A 107 10.50 14.14 10.58
N PHE A 108 11.76 14.33 10.18
CA PHE A 108 12.59 13.24 9.63
C PHE A 108 13.05 12.23 10.70
N TYR A 109 13.00 12.59 11.98
CA TYR A 109 13.37 11.70 13.08
C TYR A 109 12.23 10.72 13.40
N GLU A 110 12.15 9.60 12.69
CA GLU A 110 11.08 8.57 12.81
C GLU A 110 10.85 8.13 14.26
N SER A 111 11.92 7.88 15.02
CA SER A 111 11.84 7.41 16.41
C SER A 111 11.18 8.43 17.36
N PHE A 112 11.49 9.71 17.17
CA PHE A 112 10.93 10.82 17.95
C PHE A 112 9.46 11.07 17.59
N VAL A 113 9.18 11.14 16.29
CA VAL A 113 7.84 11.40 15.76
C VAL A 113 6.86 10.27 16.06
N SER A 114 7.32 9.02 16.04
CA SER A 114 6.52 7.85 16.39
C SER A 114 6.04 7.91 17.86
N ARG A 115 6.88 8.43 18.76
CA ARG A 115 6.55 8.64 20.18
C ARG A 115 5.66 9.86 20.41
N HIS A 116 5.92 10.96 19.70
CA HIS A 116 5.23 12.24 19.89
C HIS A 116 4.52 12.69 18.61
N ARG A 117 3.40 12.04 18.29
CA ARG A 117 2.62 12.34 17.07
C ARG A 117 2.09 13.77 16.97
N TRP A 118 1.92 14.44 18.11
CA TRP A 118 1.48 15.84 18.16
C TRP A 118 2.51 16.79 17.53
N VAL A 119 3.80 16.42 17.51
CA VAL A 119 4.87 17.23 16.90
C VAL A 119 4.63 17.44 15.41
N MET A 120 4.19 16.41 14.68
CA MET A 120 3.90 16.56 13.24
C MET A 120 2.79 17.56 12.99
N VAL A 121 1.74 17.54 13.81
CA VAL A 121 0.62 18.48 13.70
C VAL A 121 1.09 19.90 14.04
N VAL A 122 1.83 20.07 15.14
CA VAL A 122 2.31 21.39 15.59
C VAL A 122 3.27 22.01 14.57
N THR A 123 4.26 21.24 14.10
CA THR A 123 5.20 21.70 13.06
C THR A 123 4.48 22.05 11.76
N SER A 124 3.45 21.30 11.36
CA SER A 124 2.59 21.57 10.19
C SER A 124 1.79 22.86 10.32
N VAL A 125 1.16 23.07 11.48
CA VAL A 125 0.40 24.28 11.77
C VAL A 125 1.33 25.49 11.77
N LEU A 126 2.48 25.39 12.46
CA LEU A 126 3.49 26.44 12.50
C LEU A 126 4.01 26.77 11.10
N SER A 127 4.37 25.76 10.29
CA SER A 127 4.88 26.01 8.94
C SER A 127 3.85 26.68 8.04
N ALA A 128 2.57 26.27 8.13
CA ALA A 128 1.50 26.88 7.34
C ALA A 128 1.35 28.37 7.68
N TYR A 129 1.27 28.69 8.97
CA TYR A 129 1.16 30.09 9.40
C TYR A 129 2.44 30.91 9.16
N THR A 130 3.63 30.30 9.18
CA THR A 130 4.85 31.04 8.80
C THR A 130 4.81 31.50 7.35
N VAL A 131 4.34 30.67 6.41
CA VAL A 131 4.22 31.07 5.00
C VAL A 131 3.18 32.19 4.85
N VAL A 132 2.01 32.03 5.48
CA VAL A 132 0.95 33.06 5.46
C VAL A 132 1.42 34.38 6.05
N PHE A 133 2.15 34.34 7.17
CA PHE A 133 2.68 35.53 7.81
C PHE A 133 3.67 36.29 6.92
N PHE A 134 4.64 35.58 6.32
CA PHE A 134 5.61 36.23 5.44
C PHE A 134 4.99 36.75 4.14
N ASP A 135 4.04 36.02 3.55
CA ASP A 135 3.29 36.46 2.35
C ASP A 135 2.47 37.73 2.66
N ILE A 136 1.72 37.76 3.76
CA ILE A 136 0.98 38.96 4.18
C ILE A 136 1.92 40.12 4.52
N ALA A 137 3.04 39.86 5.21
CA ALA A 137 4.02 40.88 5.57
C ALA A 137 4.67 41.51 4.34
N GLN A 138 5.05 40.68 3.35
CA GLN A 138 5.60 41.13 2.07
C GLN A 138 4.58 42.01 1.33
N ASN A 139 3.33 41.55 1.19
CA ASN A 139 2.27 42.32 0.54
C ASN A 139 1.98 43.65 1.24
N THR A 140 1.99 43.67 2.56
CA THR A 140 1.77 44.87 3.37
C THR A 140 2.91 45.88 3.16
N TYR A 141 4.16 45.41 3.14
CA TYR A 141 5.32 46.25 2.85
C TYR A 141 5.23 46.91 1.47
N TYR A 142 4.84 46.15 0.45
CA TYR A 142 4.64 46.65 -0.91
C TYR A 142 3.57 47.72 -1.01
N PHE A 143 2.45 47.51 -0.31
CA PHE A 143 1.38 48.46 -0.30
C PHE A 143 1.80 49.82 0.28
N TYR A 144 2.45 49.82 1.45
CA TYR A 144 2.84 51.08 2.12
C TYR A 144 3.97 51.81 1.40
N ASN A 145 4.95 51.09 0.84
CA ASN A 145 6.15 51.71 0.27
C ASN A 145 6.00 52.09 -1.22
N HIS A 146 5.19 51.34 -1.98
CA HIS A 146 5.09 51.48 -3.44
C HIS A 146 3.65 51.68 -3.95
N GLY A 147 2.63 51.54 -3.10
CA GLY A 147 1.23 51.69 -3.49
C GLY A 147 0.75 50.61 -4.46
N TRP A 148 1.44 49.46 -4.50
CA TRP A 148 1.10 48.35 -5.40
C TRP A 148 -0.17 47.62 -4.94
N PRO A 149 -0.93 47.03 -5.89
CA PRO A 149 -2.11 46.26 -5.54
C PRO A 149 -1.74 45.06 -4.67
N LEU A 150 -2.52 44.81 -3.61
CA LEU A 150 -2.37 43.63 -2.79
C LEU A 150 -2.83 42.43 -3.61
N ASN A 151 -1.89 41.59 -4.02
CA ASN A 151 -2.20 40.30 -4.61
C ASN A 151 -1.38 39.23 -3.89
N SER A 152 -2.07 38.26 -3.30
CA SER A 152 -1.40 37.13 -2.66
C SER A 152 -0.62 36.35 -3.72
N SER A 153 0.64 36.01 -3.42
CA SER A 153 1.47 35.21 -4.32
C SER A 153 1.52 33.73 -3.92
N TYR A 154 1.22 33.41 -2.65
CA TYR A 154 1.42 32.07 -2.10
C TYR A 154 0.14 31.40 -1.58
N ASP A 155 -1.04 32.01 -1.65
CA ASP A 155 -2.31 31.43 -1.18
C ASP A 155 -2.60 30.02 -1.72
N VAL A 156 -2.58 29.82 -3.04
CA VAL A 156 -2.81 28.50 -3.66
C VAL A 156 -1.71 27.53 -3.27
N PHE A 157 -0.47 28.01 -3.19
CA PHE A 157 0.67 27.19 -2.79
C PHE A 157 0.49 26.67 -1.35
N VAL A 158 0.09 27.53 -0.40
CA VAL A 158 -0.13 27.13 1.01
C VAL A 158 -1.28 26.13 1.13
N LEU A 159 -2.38 26.31 0.40
CA LEU A 159 -3.49 25.35 0.40
C LEU A 159 -3.06 23.99 -0.15
N CYS A 160 -2.32 23.98 -1.26
CA CYS A 160 -1.71 22.77 -1.82
C CYS A 160 -0.74 22.11 -0.83
N MET A 161 0.07 22.90 -0.14
CA MET A 161 1.03 22.46 0.89
C MET A 161 0.31 21.70 2.01
N ILE A 162 -0.78 22.27 2.55
CA ILE A 162 -1.57 21.70 3.66
C ILE A 162 -2.23 20.38 3.25
N TYR A 163 -2.89 20.33 2.09
CA TYR A 163 -3.65 19.16 1.68
C TYR A 163 -2.77 18.03 1.16
N MET A 164 -1.69 18.32 0.41
CA MET A 164 -0.88 17.28 -0.24
C MET A 164 0.32 16.81 0.59
N PHE A 165 1.08 17.74 1.19
CA PHE A 165 2.43 17.41 1.69
C PHE A 165 2.54 17.40 3.22
N LEU A 166 1.74 18.20 3.93
CA LEU A 166 1.87 18.32 5.38
C LEU A 166 1.47 17.04 6.13
N PRO A 167 2.26 16.61 7.13
CA PRO A 167 2.04 15.39 7.89
C PRO A 167 0.92 15.55 8.94
N ILE A 168 -0.32 15.77 8.49
CA ILE A 168 -1.49 15.89 9.36
C ILE A 168 -2.27 14.56 9.32
N PRO A 169 -2.35 13.80 10.45
CA PRO A 169 -3.04 12.51 10.47
C PRO A 169 -4.56 12.62 10.38
N SER A 170 -5.14 13.75 10.80
CA SER A 170 -6.58 13.97 10.82
C SER A 170 -7.03 14.73 9.58
N ILE A 171 -7.92 14.13 8.77
CA ILE A 171 -8.54 14.80 7.61
C ILE A 171 -9.28 16.07 8.06
N ARG A 172 -10.01 15.99 9.19
CA ARG A 172 -10.70 17.15 9.77
C ARG A 172 -9.71 18.23 10.23
N GLY A 173 -8.57 17.82 10.80
CA GLY A 173 -7.53 18.76 11.22
C GLY A 173 -6.93 19.53 10.05
N ALA A 174 -6.64 18.84 8.94
CA ALA A 174 -6.14 19.48 7.71
C ALA A 174 -7.18 20.43 7.11
N ALA A 175 -8.45 20.02 7.07
CA ALA A 175 -9.55 20.87 6.61
C ALA A 175 -9.72 22.13 7.48
N LEU A 176 -9.68 21.99 8.81
CA LEU A 176 -9.75 23.13 9.73
C LEU A 176 -8.55 24.09 9.59
N LEU A 177 -7.34 23.56 9.38
CA LEU A 177 -6.16 24.38 9.15
C LEU A 177 -6.30 25.17 7.84
N ALA A 178 -6.64 24.50 6.73
CA ALA A 178 -6.79 25.14 5.44
C ALA A 178 -7.93 26.18 5.42
N THR A 179 -9.08 25.89 6.03
CA THR A 179 -10.17 26.87 6.14
C THR A 179 -9.79 28.05 7.01
N SER A 180 -9.02 27.84 8.08
CA SER A 180 -8.49 28.94 8.90
C SER A 180 -7.53 29.83 8.10
N VAL A 181 -6.67 29.25 7.26
CA VAL A 181 -5.77 30.00 6.38
C VAL A 181 -6.54 30.80 5.34
N SER A 182 -7.53 30.18 4.67
CA SER A 182 -8.41 30.90 3.74
C SER A 182 -9.16 32.04 4.42
N MET A 183 -9.64 31.85 5.65
CA MET A 183 -10.28 32.93 6.42
C MET A 183 -9.31 34.06 6.73
N VAL A 184 -8.05 33.77 7.05
CA VAL A 184 -7.02 34.79 7.29
C VAL A 184 -6.77 35.61 6.02
N TYR A 185 -6.65 34.97 4.85
CA TYR A 185 -6.50 35.68 3.58
C TYR A 185 -7.71 36.56 3.27
N VAL A 186 -8.93 36.03 3.37
CA VAL A 186 -10.15 36.81 3.16
C VAL A 186 -10.26 37.98 4.14
N ALA A 187 -9.96 37.76 5.42
CA ALA A 187 -9.97 38.81 6.44
C ALA A 187 -8.93 39.90 6.16
N TYR A 188 -7.74 39.53 5.67
CA TYR A 188 -6.70 40.47 5.26
C TYR A 188 -7.17 41.35 4.09
N PHE A 189 -7.72 40.74 3.03
CA PHE A 189 -8.29 41.49 1.90
C PHE A 189 -9.45 42.41 2.32
N LEU A 190 -10.34 41.94 3.21
CA LEU A 190 -11.44 42.74 3.75
C LEU A 190 -10.97 43.93 4.59
N HIS A 191 -10.02 43.70 5.51
CA HIS A 191 -9.44 44.75 6.34
C HIS A 191 -8.83 45.84 5.47
N PHE A 192 -8.12 45.44 4.43
CA PHE A 192 -7.47 46.36 3.51
C PHE A 192 -8.48 47.21 2.72
N ILE A 193 -9.54 46.61 2.18
CA ILE A 193 -10.61 47.34 1.47
C ILE A 193 -11.33 48.32 2.40
N ALA A 194 -11.53 47.96 3.68
CA ALA A 194 -12.17 48.84 4.66
C ALA A 194 -11.31 50.05 5.03
N PHE A 195 -9.97 49.90 4.99
CA PHE A 195 -9.03 50.96 5.36
C PHE A 195 -8.77 51.96 4.21
N ASP A 196 -8.93 51.55 2.95
CA ASP A 196 -8.82 52.43 1.78
C ASP A 196 -10.09 53.30 1.57
N GLN A 197 -10.39 54.17 2.54
CA GLN A 197 -11.59 55.03 2.54
C GLN A 197 -11.62 56.13 1.46
N ASN A 198 -10.53 56.32 0.70
CA ASN A 198 -10.41 57.46 -0.22
C ASN A 198 -11.08 57.26 -1.60
N ASN A 199 -11.49 56.04 -1.97
CA ASN A 199 -12.05 55.77 -3.32
C ASN A 199 -13.40 55.05 -3.28
N LYS A 200 -14.49 55.82 -3.08
CA LYS A 200 -15.88 55.32 -3.08
C LYS A 200 -16.31 54.59 -4.37
N VAL A 201 -15.65 54.84 -5.51
CA VAL A 201 -15.92 54.16 -6.80
C VAL A 201 -15.39 52.72 -6.82
N ARG A 202 -14.39 52.39 -5.98
CA ARG A 202 -13.78 51.05 -5.90
C ARG A 202 -14.57 50.07 -5.02
N SER A 203 -15.52 50.57 -4.22
CA SER A 203 -16.34 49.76 -3.31
C SER A 203 -17.31 48.81 -4.03
N ILE A 204 -17.83 49.18 -5.21
CA ILE A 204 -18.80 48.34 -5.94
C ILE A 204 -18.07 47.19 -6.65
N HIS A 205 -16.95 47.46 -7.33
CA HIS A 205 -16.13 46.40 -7.94
C HIS A 205 -15.35 45.58 -6.90
N GLY A 206 -15.09 46.12 -5.71
CA GLY A 206 -14.42 45.39 -4.64
C GLY A 206 -15.22 44.21 -4.11
N LEU A 207 -16.55 44.32 -4.05
CA LEU A 207 -17.43 43.21 -3.62
C LEU A 207 -17.44 42.07 -4.63
N ASP A 208 -17.44 42.39 -5.93
CA ASP A 208 -17.37 41.39 -6.99
C ASP A 208 -16.04 40.61 -6.92
N VAL A 209 -14.91 41.30 -6.71
CA VAL A 209 -13.59 40.66 -6.54
C VAL A 209 -13.53 39.77 -5.29
N ILE A 210 -14.03 40.26 -4.14
CA ILE A 210 -14.11 39.44 -2.91
C ILE A 210 -14.94 38.18 -3.14
N SER A 211 -16.05 38.28 -3.88
CA SER A 211 -16.90 37.11 -4.15
C SER A 211 -16.14 36.04 -4.94
N VAL A 212 -15.33 36.46 -5.92
CA VAL A 212 -14.47 35.56 -6.70
C VAL A 212 -13.43 34.88 -5.80
N ASP A 213 -12.78 35.62 -4.91
CA ASP A 213 -11.77 35.07 -3.99
C ASP A 213 -12.40 34.09 -2.99
N ILE A 214 -13.59 34.39 -2.47
CA ILE A 214 -14.34 33.47 -1.60
C ILE A 214 -14.68 32.18 -2.34
N PHE A 215 -15.21 32.27 -3.57
CA PHE A 215 -15.52 31.09 -4.38
C PHE A 215 -14.25 30.31 -4.75
N HIS A 216 -13.15 31.00 -5.03
CA HIS A 216 -11.85 30.40 -5.30
C HIS A 216 -11.37 29.56 -4.10
N TYR A 217 -11.34 30.15 -2.90
CA TYR A 217 -10.93 29.44 -1.69
C TYR A 217 -11.90 28.32 -1.30
N LEU A 218 -13.21 28.52 -1.48
CA LEU A 218 -14.19 27.46 -1.24
C LEU A 218 -13.96 26.28 -2.18
N GLY A 219 -13.75 26.53 -3.47
CA GLY A 219 -13.47 25.52 -4.49
C GLY A 219 -12.20 24.73 -4.18
N PHE A 220 -11.10 25.43 -3.86
CA PHE A 220 -9.84 24.79 -3.50
C PHE A 220 -9.93 23.97 -2.20
N ASN A 221 -10.68 24.45 -1.19
CA ASN A 221 -10.89 23.68 0.04
C ASN A 221 -11.72 22.41 -0.23
N MET A 222 -12.78 22.48 -1.05
CA MET A 222 -13.54 21.29 -1.44
C MET A 222 -12.66 20.28 -2.18
N MET A 223 -11.87 20.75 -3.17
CA MET A 223 -10.94 19.92 -3.92
C MET A 223 -9.88 19.29 -3.01
N GLY A 224 -9.32 20.05 -2.08
CA GLY A 224 -8.32 19.59 -1.12
C GLY A 224 -8.86 18.54 -0.16
N ILE A 225 -10.08 18.71 0.35
CA ILE A 225 -10.77 17.73 1.19
C ILE A 225 -11.00 16.43 0.41
N PHE A 226 -11.50 16.55 -0.82
CA PHE A 226 -11.70 15.39 -1.70
C PHE A 226 -10.40 14.63 -1.94
N PHE A 227 -9.32 15.35 -2.29
CA PHE A 227 -7.99 14.75 -2.48
C PHE A 227 -7.50 14.03 -1.21
N ARG A 228 -7.70 14.63 -0.04
CA ARG A 228 -7.32 14.00 1.25
C ARG A 228 -8.08 12.72 1.54
N ILE A 229 -9.40 12.72 1.30
CA ILE A 229 -10.24 11.53 1.49
C ILE A 229 -9.81 10.44 0.51
N MET A 230 -9.65 10.78 -0.77
CA MET A 230 -9.21 9.84 -1.80
C MET A 230 -7.86 9.23 -1.47
N ASN A 231 -6.87 10.04 -1.06
CA ASN A 231 -5.54 9.55 -0.71
C ASN A 231 -5.57 8.63 0.52
N ASP A 232 -6.33 8.97 1.57
CA ASP A 232 -6.47 8.10 2.75
C ASP A 232 -7.06 6.72 2.38
N THR A 233 -8.12 6.72 1.56
CA THR A 233 -8.75 5.51 1.04
C THR A 233 -7.78 4.70 0.19
N MET A 234 -7.08 5.33 -0.77
CA MET A 234 -6.12 4.66 -1.64
C MET A 234 -4.96 4.04 -0.86
N VAL A 235 -4.37 4.78 0.07
CA VAL A 235 -3.25 4.31 0.90
C VAL A 235 -3.69 3.14 1.78
N ARG A 236 -4.89 3.21 2.35
CA ARG A 236 -5.43 2.13 3.19
C ARG A 236 -5.77 0.88 2.39
N SER A 237 -6.38 1.06 1.21
CA SER A 237 -6.69 -0.03 0.28
C SER A 237 -5.41 -0.74 -0.15
N SER A 238 -4.43 0.01 -0.66
CA SER A 238 -3.14 -0.51 -1.11
C SER A 238 -2.38 -1.25 0.00
N PHE A 239 -2.45 -0.78 1.25
CA PHE A 239 -1.86 -1.47 2.40
C PHE A 239 -2.52 -2.84 2.65
N LEU A 240 -3.85 -2.92 2.59
CA LEU A 240 -4.58 -4.18 2.80
C LEU A 240 -4.34 -5.16 1.65
N ASP A 241 -4.34 -4.68 0.41
CA ASP A 241 -4.03 -5.51 -0.77
C ASP A 241 -2.61 -6.08 -0.66
N ARG A 242 -1.65 -5.25 -0.28
CA ARG A 242 -0.26 -5.69 -0.08
C ARG A 242 -0.16 -6.73 1.02
N HIS A 243 -0.88 -6.54 2.14
CA HIS A 243 -0.92 -7.51 3.23
C HIS A 243 -1.51 -8.85 2.78
N GLN A 244 -2.64 -8.81 2.07
CA GLN A 244 -3.31 -10.00 1.55
C GLN A 244 -2.39 -10.75 0.58
N PHE A 245 -1.77 -10.05 -0.36
CA PHE A 245 -0.80 -10.64 -1.28
C PHE A 245 0.33 -11.35 -0.55
N ILE A 246 0.93 -10.72 0.47
CA ILE A 246 2.02 -11.34 1.24
C ILE A 246 1.54 -12.61 1.96
N LYS A 247 0.32 -12.58 2.52
CA LYS A 247 -0.27 -13.73 3.20
C LYS A 247 -0.52 -14.89 2.24
N GLU A 248 -1.07 -14.61 1.06
CA GLU A 248 -1.31 -15.59 0.01
C GLU A 248 0.02 -16.18 -0.52
N GLU A 249 1.02 -15.34 -0.74
CA GLU A 249 2.35 -15.77 -1.17
C GLU A 249 3.00 -16.70 -0.14
N MET A 250 2.95 -16.34 1.15
CA MET A 250 3.46 -17.21 2.22
C MET A 250 2.70 -18.53 2.28
N TRP A 251 1.37 -18.48 2.22
CA TRP A 251 0.53 -19.68 2.23
C TRP A 251 0.86 -20.60 1.05
N LEU A 252 0.99 -20.05 -0.15
CA LEU A 252 1.37 -20.78 -1.36
C LEU A 252 2.75 -21.42 -1.21
N ARG A 253 3.75 -20.69 -0.71
CA ARG A 253 5.10 -21.22 -0.46
C ARG A 253 5.07 -22.39 0.53
N HIS A 254 4.25 -22.31 1.58
CA HIS A 254 4.07 -23.40 2.54
C HIS A 254 3.39 -24.61 1.92
N ALA A 255 2.31 -24.41 1.15
CA ALA A 255 1.62 -25.47 0.44
C ALA A 255 2.55 -26.20 -0.54
N LEU A 256 3.31 -25.46 -1.36
CA LEU A 256 4.30 -26.02 -2.29
C LEU A 256 5.39 -26.82 -1.57
N ARG A 257 5.83 -26.35 -0.40
CA ARG A 257 6.82 -27.06 0.40
C ARG A 257 6.27 -28.37 1.00
N GLN A 258 5.03 -28.35 1.46
CA GLN A 258 4.36 -29.56 1.95
C GLN A 258 4.14 -30.57 0.82
N GLU A 259 3.70 -30.09 -0.35
CA GLU A 259 3.57 -30.92 -1.55
C GLU A 259 4.92 -31.54 -1.95
N SER A 260 5.99 -30.75 -1.99
CA SER A 260 7.32 -31.25 -2.35
C SER A 260 7.80 -32.33 -1.38
N MET A 261 7.62 -32.10 -0.07
CA MET A 261 7.98 -33.07 0.97
C MET A 261 7.19 -34.38 0.84
N LEU A 262 5.88 -34.28 0.59
CA LEU A 262 5.02 -35.44 0.43
C LEU A 262 5.44 -36.27 -0.80
N VAL A 263 5.67 -35.62 -1.93
CA VAL A 263 6.08 -36.33 -3.16
C VAL A 263 7.46 -36.99 -2.97
N ASP A 264 8.42 -36.29 -2.36
CA ASP A 264 9.76 -36.82 -2.13
C ASP A 264 9.77 -37.93 -1.06
N SER A 265 8.76 -38.00 -0.18
CA SER A 265 8.62 -39.08 0.82
C SER A 265 8.15 -40.41 0.23
N ILE A 266 7.45 -40.37 -0.91
CA ILE A 266 6.88 -41.56 -1.57
C ILE A 266 7.72 -41.98 -2.78
N LEU A 267 8.34 -41.02 -3.47
CA LEU A 267 9.08 -41.24 -4.71
C LEU A 267 10.53 -40.80 -4.58
N PRO A 268 11.50 -41.59 -5.06
CA PRO A 268 12.88 -41.14 -5.18
C PRO A 268 12.99 -39.86 -6.03
N PRO A 269 13.91 -38.94 -5.72
CA PRO A 269 13.98 -37.62 -6.35
C PRO A 269 14.21 -37.67 -7.87
N GLN A 270 14.83 -38.73 -8.38
CA GLN A 270 15.05 -38.96 -9.82
C GLN A 270 13.75 -39.27 -10.56
N ILE A 271 12.83 -40.00 -9.93
CA ILE A 271 11.53 -40.40 -10.50
C ILE A 271 10.47 -39.31 -10.24
N ALA A 272 10.58 -38.59 -9.13
CA ALA A 272 9.63 -37.54 -8.76
C ALA A 272 9.57 -36.37 -9.76
N LYS A 273 10.71 -35.93 -10.32
CA LYS A 273 10.78 -34.78 -11.26
C LYS A 273 9.93 -34.97 -12.54
N PRO A 274 10.07 -36.05 -13.32
CA PRO A 274 9.25 -36.25 -14.52
C PRO A 274 7.77 -36.42 -14.19
N ILE A 275 7.43 -37.03 -13.05
CA ILE A 275 6.05 -37.17 -12.59
C ILE A 275 5.43 -35.82 -12.23
N LYS A 276 6.14 -34.98 -11.46
CA LYS A 276 5.73 -33.60 -11.13
C LYS A 276 5.47 -32.78 -12.41
N ASN A 277 6.37 -32.87 -13.39
CA ASN A 277 6.23 -32.17 -14.67
C ASN A 277 5.03 -32.68 -15.49
N SER A 278 4.80 -34.00 -15.52
CA SER A 278 3.66 -34.61 -16.19
C SER A 278 2.33 -34.16 -15.57
N ILE A 279 2.23 -34.13 -14.24
CA ILE A 279 1.06 -33.64 -13.51
C ILE A 279 0.83 -32.15 -13.82
N LYS A 280 1.87 -31.32 -13.74
CA LYS A 280 1.79 -29.89 -14.05
C LYS A 280 1.29 -29.66 -15.48
N ASN A 281 1.84 -30.38 -16.45
CA ASN A 281 1.43 -30.28 -17.85
C ASN A 281 -0.04 -30.71 -18.04
N LYS A 282 -0.50 -31.77 -17.37
CA LYS A 282 -1.91 -32.19 -17.39
C LYS A 282 -2.84 -31.15 -16.78
N ILE A 283 -2.45 -30.50 -15.67
CA ILE A 283 -3.23 -29.42 -15.06
C ILE A 283 -3.32 -28.21 -16.00
N MET A 284 -2.20 -27.79 -16.58
CA MET A 284 -2.18 -26.69 -17.56
C MET A 284 -3.02 -27.02 -18.80
N GLN A 285 -2.96 -28.26 -19.30
CA GLN A 285 -3.80 -28.70 -20.42
C GLN A 285 -5.29 -28.74 -20.03
N ALA A 286 -5.63 -29.18 -18.81
CA ALA A 286 -7.01 -29.22 -18.34
C ALA A 286 -7.62 -27.81 -18.18
N GLU A 287 -6.81 -26.81 -17.85
CA GLU A 287 -7.22 -25.41 -17.76
C GLU A 287 -7.49 -24.82 -19.17
N ILE A 288 -6.59 -25.09 -20.13
CA ILE A 288 -6.77 -24.72 -21.55
C ILE A 288 -7.97 -25.47 -22.17
N GLU A 289 -8.19 -26.73 -21.78
CA GLU A 289 -9.34 -27.52 -22.24
C GLU A 289 -10.64 -27.14 -21.52
N PHE A 290 -10.60 -26.51 -20.34
CA PHE A 290 -11.80 -25.99 -19.67
C PHE A 290 -12.39 -24.82 -20.46
N GLU A 291 -11.56 -23.96 -21.08
CA GLU A 291 -12.03 -22.98 -22.08
C GLU A 291 -12.64 -23.67 -23.33
N ARG A 292 -12.17 -24.86 -23.70
CA ARG A 292 -12.71 -25.67 -24.81
C ARG A 292 -13.85 -26.60 -24.40
N PHE A 293 -14.19 -26.70 -23.11
CA PHE A 293 -15.22 -27.59 -22.59
C PHE A 293 -16.63 -27.12 -22.97
N SER A 294 -16.78 -25.91 -23.51
CA SER A 294 -18.01 -25.51 -24.22
C SER A 294 -18.23 -26.28 -25.54
N MET A 295 -17.28 -27.12 -25.98
CA MET A 295 -17.31 -27.85 -27.26
C MET A 295 -17.33 -29.39 -27.14
N GLY A 296 -17.72 -29.94 -25.98
CA GLY A 296 -18.22 -31.33 -25.90
C GLY A 296 -17.22 -32.47 -26.21
N VAL A 297 -15.92 -32.29 -25.97
CA VAL A 297 -14.92 -33.34 -26.21
C VAL A 297 -14.75 -34.25 -24.99
N SER A 298 -14.83 -35.56 -25.21
CA SER A 298 -14.71 -36.61 -24.19
C SER A 298 -13.28 -36.72 -23.66
N ARG A 299 -13.10 -36.55 -22.33
CA ARG A 299 -11.83 -36.75 -21.62
C ARG A 299 -11.41 -38.22 -21.69
N ARG A 300 -10.38 -38.55 -22.49
CA ARG A 300 -9.65 -39.82 -22.32
C ARG A 300 -8.65 -39.65 -21.17
N SER A 301 -9.03 -40.12 -19.99
CA SER A 301 -8.09 -40.28 -18.87
C SER A 301 -7.14 -41.43 -19.17
N GLU A 302 -6.02 -41.17 -19.83
CA GLU A 302 -4.95 -42.15 -19.96
C GLU A 302 -4.21 -42.28 -18.62
N ASN A 303 -4.24 -43.48 -18.05
CA ASN A 303 -3.51 -43.83 -16.84
C ASN A 303 -2.02 -43.76 -17.12
N PHE A 304 -1.33 -42.82 -16.48
CA PHE A 304 0.12 -42.62 -16.65
C PHE A 304 0.88 -43.55 -15.70
N MET A 305 1.73 -44.43 -16.26
CA MET A 305 2.63 -45.30 -15.50
C MET A 305 4.07 -45.05 -15.98
N ALA A 306 4.94 -44.61 -15.07
CA ALA A 306 6.35 -44.36 -15.36
C ALA A 306 7.18 -45.62 -15.07
N ILE A 307 7.65 -46.31 -16.12
CA ILE A 307 8.55 -47.47 -16.02
C ILE A 307 9.91 -47.06 -16.60
N GLN A 308 10.98 -47.27 -15.83
CA GLN A 308 12.35 -47.07 -16.29
C GLN A 308 13.12 -48.38 -16.20
N ILE A 309 13.78 -48.77 -17.30
CA ILE A 309 14.58 -50.00 -17.38
C ILE A 309 16.03 -49.66 -17.01
N HIS A 310 16.58 -50.34 -16.02
CA HIS A 310 17.97 -50.21 -15.59
C HIS A 310 18.70 -51.55 -15.79
N PRO A 311 19.68 -51.64 -16.71
CA PRO A 311 20.35 -52.90 -17.03
C PRO A 311 21.36 -53.35 -15.96
N ASP A 312 22.00 -52.41 -15.25
CA ASP A 312 23.09 -52.68 -14.31
C ASP A 312 22.71 -52.30 -12.88
N VAL A 313 21.99 -53.17 -12.19
CA VAL A 313 21.59 -52.97 -10.78
C VAL A 313 21.88 -54.20 -9.93
N THR A 314 22.28 -53.98 -8.67
CA THR A 314 22.42 -55.04 -7.65
C THR A 314 21.27 -54.92 -6.67
N ILE A 315 20.51 -56.00 -6.47
CA ILE A 315 19.34 -56.02 -5.58
C ILE A 315 19.69 -56.80 -4.32
N LEU A 316 19.49 -56.18 -3.14
CA LEU A 316 19.69 -56.79 -1.84
C LEU A 316 18.33 -57.08 -1.19
N TYR A 317 18.11 -58.34 -0.79
CA TYR A 317 16.96 -58.74 0.02
C TYR A 317 17.41 -59.00 1.45
N ALA A 318 16.63 -58.53 2.43
CA ALA A 318 16.85 -58.80 3.85
C ALA A 318 15.50 -59.12 4.51
N ASP A 319 15.48 -60.13 5.37
CA ASP A 319 14.28 -60.55 6.10
C ASP A 319 14.55 -60.68 7.60
N VAL A 320 13.53 -60.41 8.41
CA VAL A 320 13.60 -60.53 9.87
C VAL A 320 13.25 -61.97 10.25
N VAL A 321 14.28 -62.74 10.56
CA VAL A 321 14.12 -64.13 11.01
C VAL A 321 13.35 -64.17 12.33
N ASN A 322 12.43 -65.14 12.47
CA ASN A 322 11.59 -65.36 13.65
C ASN A 322 10.63 -64.20 14.01
N TYR A 323 10.18 -63.44 13.01
CA TYR A 323 9.19 -62.37 13.20
C TYR A 323 7.92 -62.83 13.96
N THR A 324 7.43 -64.03 13.66
CA THR A 324 6.24 -64.62 14.31
C THR A 324 6.40 -64.83 15.81
N HIS A 325 7.63 -65.03 16.30
CA HIS A 325 7.90 -65.15 17.74
C HIS A 325 7.96 -63.77 18.42
N LEU A 326 8.43 -62.74 17.71
CA LEU A 326 8.40 -61.35 18.21
C LEU A 326 6.98 -60.83 18.37
N THR A 327 6.06 -61.18 17.47
CA THR A 327 4.66 -60.74 17.53
C THR A 327 3.86 -61.39 18.66
N THR A 328 4.23 -62.59 19.10
CA THR A 328 3.55 -63.30 20.21
C THR A 328 4.09 -62.95 21.59
N THR A 329 5.33 -62.48 21.68
CA THR A 329 6.01 -62.18 22.96
C THR A 329 5.93 -60.71 23.37
N LEU A 330 5.77 -59.79 22.42
CA LEU A 330 5.70 -58.35 22.68
C LEU A 330 4.26 -57.83 22.62
N THR A 331 3.94 -56.87 23.49
CA THR A 331 2.74 -56.04 23.35
C THR A 331 2.83 -55.19 22.08
N VAL A 332 1.70 -54.93 21.43
CA VAL A 332 1.61 -54.19 20.15
C VAL A 332 2.41 -52.88 20.15
N GLU A 333 2.32 -52.08 21.22
CA GLU A 333 3.06 -50.82 21.34
C GLU A 333 4.58 -51.02 21.33
N LYS A 334 5.08 -52.01 22.09
CA LYS A 334 6.51 -52.35 22.14
C LYS A 334 7.00 -52.90 20.80
N LEU A 335 6.18 -53.70 20.12
CA LEU A 335 6.52 -54.24 18.80
C LEU A 335 6.68 -53.10 17.78
N VAL A 336 5.72 -52.17 17.71
CA VAL A 336 5.79 -51.02 16.79
C VAL A 336 7.02 -50.16 17.09
N LYS A 337 7.34 -49.95 18.37
CA LYS A 337 8.53 -49.18 18.77
C LYS A 337 9.84 -49.84 18.35
N VAL A 338 9.96 -51.17 18.52
CA VAL A 338 11.15 -51.93 18.10
C VAL A 338 11.30 -51.93 16.58
N LEU A 339 10.21 -52.13 15.83
CA LEU A 339 10.24 -52.10 14.36
C LEU A 339 10.59 -50.69 13.84
N HIS A 340 10.02 -49.64 14.43
CA HIS A 340 10.31 -48.28 14.03
C HIS A 340 11.79 -47.92 14.24
N ASP A 341 12.39 -48.31 15.36
CA ASP A 341 13.83 -48.11 15.61
C ASP A 341 14.69 -48.90 14.61
N LEU A 342 14.34 -50.17 14.35
CA LEU A 342 15.04 -51.01 13.37
C LEU A 342 14.99 -50.38 11.96
N TYR A 343 13.80 -49.99 11.49
CA TYR A 343 13.65 -49.35 10.17
C TYR A 343 14.31 -47.98 10.13
N GLY A 344 14.29 -47.21 11.22
CA GLY A 344 15.00 -45.94 11.30
C GLY A 344 16.52 -46.11 11.13
N ARG A 345 17.11 -47.15 11.74
CA ARG A 345 18.54 -47.48 11.54
C ARG A 345 18.84 -47.92 10.11
N PHE A 346 17.93 -48.67 9.49
CA PHE A 346 18.07 -49.04 8.08
C PHE A 346 17.99 -47.82 7.15
N ASP A 347 17.08 -46.87 7.41
CA ASP A 347 16.97 -45.64 6.62
C ASP A 347 18.25 -44.78 6.74
N VAL A 348 18.83 -44.68 7.93
CA VAL A 348 20.12 -44.00 8.15
C VAL A 348 21.25 -44.71 7.39
N ALA A 349 21.35 -46.04 7.50
CA ALA A 349 22.35 -46.81 6.77
C ALA A 349 22.18 -46.67 5.25
N ALA A 350 20.96 -46.76 4.73
CA ALA A 350 20.65 -46.59 3.31
C ALA A 350 21.08 -45.20 2.81
N SER A 351 20.82 -44.14 3.60
CA SER A 351 21.27 -42.79 3.27
C SER A 351 22.80 -42.66 3.27
N GLN A 352 23.49 -43.30 4.22
CA GLN A 352 24.95 -43.28 4.35
C GLN A 352 25.63 -44.02 3.19
N PHE A 353 25.10 -45.18 2.81
CA PHE A 353 25.62 -46.00 1.71
C PHE A 353 25.04 -45.63 0.34
N LYS A 354 24.18 -44.58 0.26
CA LYS A 354 23.54 -44.09 -0.96
C LYS A 354 22.77 -45.17 -1.73
N VAL A 355 22.08 -46.05 -1.00
CA VAL A 355 21.23 -47.10 -1.55
C VAL A 355 19.81 -46.55 -1.74
N GLN A 356 19.18 -46.84 -2.89
CA GLN A 356 17.77 -46.54 -3.11
C GLN A 356 16.92 -47.64 -2.48
N ARG A 357 15.93 -47.24 -1.66
CA ARG A 357 14.99 -48.14 -0.98
C ARG A 357 13.86 -48.57 -1.91
#